data_AF-A0AAJ5CZZ8-F1
#
_entry.id   AF-A0AAJ5CZZ8-F1
#
_cell.length_a   1.000
_cell.length_b   1.000
_cell.length_c   1.000
_cell.angle_alpha   90.00
_cell.angle_beta   90.00
_cell.angle_gamma   90.00
#
_symmetry.space_group_name_H-M   'P 1'
#
loop_
_entity.id
_entity.type
_entity.pdbx_description
1 polymer ?
#
loop_
_entity_poly.entity_id
_entity_poly.type
_entity_poly.pdbx_seq_one_letter_code
_entity_poly.pdbx_strand_id
1 'polypeptide(L)'
;MSANKIEMIVDYENVKKLLVDLAKSNNLTEEDLNCYNEEKLSFDWHISWKSDLNERFQSNIANLEAAIKLYKSALAANDPLAARIGLLRASVYSHDLTSFFDALRHDLGKASADPRFHWPEIPEDYKIPSKYGFDEK
;
A
#
# COMPACT_ATOMS: atom_id res chain seq x y z
N MET A 1 8.02 24.72 -14.37
CA MET A 1 8.10 24.09 -13.03
C MET A 1 8.25 22.61 -13.24
N SER A 2 9.45 22.06 -13.04
CA SER A 2 9.65 20.61 -13.08
C SER A 2 8.96 20.01 -11.86
N ALA A 3 8.02 19.09 -12.07
CA ALA A 3 7.54 18.23 -11.01
C ALA A 3 8.76 17.52 -10.42
N ASN A 4 9.01 17.70 -9.12
CA ASN A 4 9.97 16.85 -8.42
C ASN A 4 9.44 15.42 -8.55
N LYS A 5 10.10 14.62 -9.38
CA LYS A 5 9.82 13.20 -9.47
C LYS A 5 10.27 12.63 -8.14
N ILE A 6 9.31 12.31 -7.26
CA ILE A 6 9.61 11.55 -6.05
C ILE A 6 10.20 10.23 -6.53
N GLU A 7 11.49 10.03 -6.28
CA GLU A 7 12.15 8.77 -6.56
C GLU A 7 11.55 7.75 -5.58
N MET A 8 10.77 6.81 -6.12
CA MET A 8 10.16 5.77 -5.30
C MET A 8 11.27 4.84 -4.83
N ILE A 9 11.52 4.86 -3.52
CA ILE A 9 12.46 3.94 -2.87
C ILE A 9 11.95 2.50 -2.95
N VAL A 10 10.62 2.30 -3.06
CA VAL A 10 9.96 1.00 -3.15
C VAL A 10 9.12 0.94 -4.42
N ASP A 11 9.31 -0.10 -5.24
CA ASP A 11 8.45 -0.42 -6.37
C ASP A 11 7.28 -1.29 -5.89
N TYR A 12 6.13 -0.67 -5.64
CA TYR A 12 4.92 -1.37 -5.19
C TYR A 12 4.32 -2.27 -6.25
N GLU A 13 4.55 -1.96 -7.53
CA GLU A 13 4.16 -2.85 -8.62
C GLU A 13 4.97 -4.14 -8.59
N ASN A 14 6.26 -4.06 -8.21
CA ASN A 14 7.07 -5.24 -7.99
C ASN A 14 6.59 -6.05 -6.77
N VAL A 15 6.18 -5.40 -5.68
CA VAL A 15 5.56 -6.10 -4.52
C VAL A 15 4.30 -6.85 -4.96
N LYS A 16 3.43 -6.21 -5.75
CA LYS A 16 2.24 -6.85 -6.31
C LYS A 16 2.60 -8.07 -7.17
N LYS A 17 3.58 -7.94 -8.07
CA LYS A 17 4.05 -9.05 -8.91
C LYS A 17 4.56 -10.23 -8.09
N LEU A 18 5.37 -9.97 -7.06
CA LEU A 18 5.85 -11.01 -6.15
C LEU A 18 4.71 -11.79 -5.48
N LEU A 19 3.66 -11.10 -5.02
CA LEU A 19 2.49 -11.74 -4.41
C LEU A 19 1.70 -12.57 -5.44
N VAL A 20 1.51 -12.05 -6.66
CA VAL A 20 0.82 -12.77 -7.73
C VAL A 20 1.60 -14.00 -8.16
N ASP A 21 2.91 -13.89 -8.32
CA ASP A 21 3.77 -15.00 -8.74
C ASP A 21 3.81 -16.09 -7.65
N LEU A 22 3.90 -15.69 -6.38
CA LEU A 22 3.78 -16.59 -5.24
C LEU A 22 2.43 -17.33 -5.24
N ALA A 23 1.32 -16.60 -5.39
CA ALA A 23 -0.02 -17.19 -5.45
C ALA A 23 -0.14 -18.21 -6.59
N LYS A 24 0.31 -17.85 -7.79
CA LYS A 24 0.30 -18.74 -8.97
C LYS A 24 1.17 -19.98 -8.77
N SER A 25 2.35 -19.82 -8.17
CA SER A 25 3.25 -20.95 -7.87
C SER A 25 2.63 -21.96 -6.88
N ASN A 26 1.61 -21.54 -6.13
CA ASN A 26 0.84 -22.37 -5.19
C ASN A 26 -0.58 -22.65 -5.68
N ASN A 27 -0.82 -22.58 -7.00
CA ASN A 27 -2.07 -22.94 -7.68
C ASN A 27 -3.30 -22.08 -7.31
N LEU A 28 -3.12 -20.86 -6.80
CA LEU A 28 -4.23 -19.93 -6.63
C LEU A 28 -4.64 -19.34 -8.00
N THR A 29 -5.95 -19.20 -8.22
CA THR A 29 -6.51 -18.63 -9.44
C THR A 29 -6.80 -17.13 -9.31
N GLU A 30 -7.23 -16.49 -10.40
CA GLU A 30 -7.69 -15.10 -10.35
C GLU A 30 -8.96 -14.95 -9.48
N GLU A 31 -9.81 -15.97 -9.45
CA GLU A 31 -10.99 -16.03 -8.58
C GLU A 31 -10.58 -16.07 -7.10
N ASP A 32 -9.53 -16.83 -6.73
CA ASP A 32 -8.99 -16.82 -5.37
C ASP A 32 -8.51 -15.42 -4.95
N LEU A 33 -7.84 -14.72 -5.87
CA LEU A 33 -7.30 -13.38 -5.64
C LEU A 33 -8.37 -12.29 -5.59
N ASN A 34 -9.54 -12.52 -6.20
CA ASN A 34 -10.67 -11.60 -6.21
C ASN A 34 -11.86 -12.10 -5.35
N CYS A 35 -11.65 -13.12 -4.52
CA CYS A 35 -12.70 -13.70 -3.70
C CYS A 35 -13.20 -12.67 -2.68
N TYR A 36 -14.52 -12.44 -2.67
CA TYR A 36 -15.16 -11.60 -1.66
C TYR A 36 -15.73 -12.47 -0.54
N ASN A 37 -15.34 -12.18 0.69
CA ASN A 37 -15.82 -12.85 1.87
C ASN A 37 -17.05 -12.11 2.44
N GLU A 38 -18.23 -12.68 2.26
CA GLU A 38 -19.48 -12.05 2.71
C GLU A 38 -19.57 -11.90 4.24
N GLU A 39 -19.01 -12.83 5.01
CA GLU A 39 -19.04 -12.76 6.48
C GLU A 39 -18.15 -11.64 7.01
N LYS A 40 -16.98 -11.44 6.40
CA LYS A 40 -16.03 -10.37 6.76
C LYS A 40 -16.35 -9.05 6.09
N LEU A 41 -17.27 -9.05 5.11
CA LEU A 41 -17.60 -7.91 4.25
C LEU A 41 -16.34 -7.29 3.61
N SER A 42 -15.41 -8.13 3.20
CA SER A 42 -14.14 -7.70 2.61
C SER A 42 -13.66 -8.69 1.56
N PHE A 43 -12.81 -8.22 0.65
CA PHE A 43 -12.05 -9.15 -0.19
C PHE A 43 -11.08 -9.95 0.65
N ASP A 44 -10.81 -11.17 0.22
CA ASP A 44 -9.85 -12.05 0.87
C ASP A 44 -8.40 -11.56 0.62
N TRP A 45 -8.17 -10.81 -0.45
CA TRP A 45 -6.96 -10.06 -0.75
C TRP A 45 -7.33 -8.59 -0.99
N HIS A 46 -6.61 -7.67 -0.37
CA HIS A 46 -6.99 -6.26 -0.25
C HIS A 46 -6.33 -5.35 -1.30
N ILE A 47 -5.19 -5.77 -1.86
CA ILE A 47 -4.55 -5.06 -2.96
C ILE A 47 -5.43 -5.18 -4.21
N SER A 48 -5.63 -4.06 -4.90
CA SER A 48 -6.29 -4.08 -6.21
C SER A 48 -5.33 -4.61 -7.27
N TRP A 49 -5.49 -5.87 -7.67
CA TRP A 49 -4.62 -6.51 -8.65
C TRP A 49 -4.71 -5.87 -10.05
N LYS A 50 -5.84 -5.22 -10.34
CA LYS A 50 -6.14 -4.56 -11.62
C LYS A 50 -5.60 -3.13 -11.72
N SER A 51 -5.09 -2.57 -10.62
CA SER A 51 -4.57 -1.20 -10.57
C SER A 51 -3.05 -1.20 -10.49
N ASP A 52 -2.40 -0.21 -11.10
CA ASP A 52 -0.98 0.05 -10.89
C ASP A 52 -0.79 0.64 -9.48
N LEU A 53 -0.01 -0.04 -8.63
CA LEU A 53 0.17 0.39 -7.24
C LEU A 53 1.12 1.59 -7.11
N ASN A 54 2.07 1.73 -8.03
CA ASN A 54 2.95 2.88 -8.07
C ASN A 54 2.17 4.13 -8.45
N GLU A 55 1.33 4.05 -9.49
CA GLU A 55 0.47 5.17 -9.90
C GLU A 55 -0.51 5.56 -8.78
N ARG A 56 -1.11 4.56 -8.12
CA ARG A 56 -2.02 4.82 -6.98
C ARG A 56 -1.31 5.54 -5.83
N PHE A 57 -0.13 5.06 -5.44
CA PHE A 57 0.66 5.69 -4.39
C PHE A 57 1.07 7.12 -4.78
N GLN A 58 1.62 7.31 -5.99
CA GLN A 58 2.04 8.62 -6.49
C GLN A 58 0.87 9.61 -6.56
N SER A 59 -0.30 9.18 -7.02
CA SER A 59 -1.50 10.00 -7.07
C SER A 59 -1.94 10.44 -5.68
N ASN A 60 -1.96 9.52 -4.70
CA ASN A 60 -2.33 9.84 -3.32
C ASN A 60 -1.37 10.86 -2.68
N ILE A 61 -0.06 10.70 -2.88
CA ILE A 61 0.95 11.66 -2.40
C ILE A 61 0.78 13.02 -3.09
N ALA A 62 0.66 13.05 -4.42
CA ALA A 62 0.49 14.29 -5.16
C ALA A 62 -0.78 15.06 -4.75
N ASN A 63 -1.87 14.34 -4.48
CA ASN A 63 -3.11 14.92 -3.99
C ASN A 63 -2.96 15.50 -2.57
N LEU A 64 -2.25 14.80 -1.69
CA LEU A 64 -1.93 15.30 -0.35
C LEU A 64 -1.08 16.57 -0.41
N GLU A 65 -0.04 16.58 -1.25
CA GLU A 65 0.81 17.77 -1.48
C GLU A 65 0.00 18.95 -2.01
N ALA A 66 -0.89 18.71 -2.99
CA ALA A 66 -1.76 19.73 -3.56
C ALA A 66 -2.72 20.31 -2.50
N ALA A 67 -3.30 19.47 -1.63
CA ALA A 67 -4.18 19.91 -0.55
C ALA A 67 -3.43 20.76 0.50
N ILE A 68 -2.21 20.37 0.85
CA ILE A 68 -1.34 21.16 1.74
C ILE A 68 -0.97 22.50 1.10
N LYS A 69 -0.70 22.51 -0.22
CA LYS A 69 -0.42 23.74 -0.96
C LYS A 69 -1.64 24.67 -0.99
N LEU A 70 -2.84 24.13 -1.20
CA LEU A 70 -4.09 24.89 -1.10
C LEU A 70 -4.23 25.54 0.27
N TYR A 71 -4.04 24.77 1.35
CA TYR A 71 -4.09 25.29 2.72
C TYR A 71 -3.13 26.47 2.92
N LYS A 72 -1.85 26.31 2.54
CA LYS A 72 -0.83 27.36 2.70
C LYS A 72 -1.15 28.62 1.91
N SER A 73 -1.55 28.48 0.64
CA SER A 73 -1.88 29.61 -0.23
C SER A 73 -3.14 30.34 0.24
N ALA A 74 -4.17 29.60 0.66
CA ALA A 74 -5.40 30.19 1.19
C ALA A 74 -5.17 30.95 2.50
N LEU A 75 -4.33 30.40 3.39
CA LEU A 75 -3.94 31.06 4.62
C LEU A 75 -3.21 32.38 4.36
N ALA A 76 -2.27 32.40 3.40
CA ALA A 76 -1.56 33.62 3.00
C ALA A 76 -2.49 34.68 2.37
N ALA A 77 -3.60 34.25 1.76
CA ALA A 77 -4.60 35.12 1.16
C ALA A 77 -5.71 35.57 2.15
N ASN A 78 -5.62 35.20 3.43
CA ASN A 78 -6.70 35.41 4.43
C ASN A 78 -8.06 34.81 3.99
N ASP A 79 -8.05 33.68 3.29
CA ASP A 79 -9.25 32.91 2.92
C ASP A 79 -9.41 31.70 3.87
N PRO A 80 -10.12 31.84 5.01
CA PRO A 80 -10.25 30.77 5.99
C PRO A 80 -11.09 29.59 5.49
N LEU A 81 -12.03 29.83 4.55
CA LEU A 81 -12.87 28.77 4.01
C LEU A 81 -12.03 27.85 3.11
N ALA A 82 -11.28 28.43 2.18
CA ALA A 82 -10.39 27.65 1.32
C ALA A 82 -9.28 26.95 2.14
N ALA A 83 -8.77 27.58 3.18
CA ALA A 83 -7.80 26.96 4.09
C ALA A 83 -8.41 25.71 4.78
N ARG A 84 -9.63 25.82 5.33
CA ARG A 84 -10.34 24.68 5.92
C ARG A 84 -10.57 23.55 4.91
N ILE A 85 -10.93 23.88 3.67
CA ILE A 85 -11.08 22.89 2.60
C ILE A 85 -9.75 22.19 2.30
N GLY A 86 -8.63 22.92 2.28
CA GLY A 86 -7.29 22.34 2.14
C GLY A 86 -6.98 21.30 3.22
N LEU A 87 -7.27 21.62 4.49
CA LEU A 87 -7.09 20.66 5.60
C LEU A 87 -8.02 19.44 5.49
N LEU A 88 -9.29 19.64 5.14
CA LEU A 88 -10.24 18.54 4.95
C LEU A 88 -9.76 17.59 3.85
N ARG A 89 -9.30 18.13 2.71
CA ARG A 89 -8.76 17.33 1.61
C ARG A 89 -7.48 16.61 2.00
N ALA A 90 -6.57 17.27 2.73
CA ALA A 90 -5.37 16.63 3.24
C ALA A 90 -5.70 15.44 4.17
N SER A 91 -6.72 15.55 5.01
CA SER A 91 -7.21 14.45 5.85
C SER A 91 -7.69 13.26 5.03
N VAL A 92 -8.49 13.51 3.98
CA VAL A 92 -8.98 12.46 3.07
C VAL A 92 -7.80 11.75 2.38
N TYR A 93 -6.88 12.49 1.77
CA TYR A 93 -5.74 11.87 1.05
C TYR A 93 -4.76 11.16 1.99
N SER A 94 -4.65 11.60 3.25
CA SER A 94 -3.91 10.88 4.28
C SER A 94 -4.58 9.55 4.62
N HIS A 95 -5.91 9.52 4.71
CA HIS A 95 -6.65 8.28 4.89
C HIS A 95 -6.47 7.32 3.69
N ASP A 96 -6.48 7.83 2.46
CA ASP A 96 -6.24 7.01 1.26
C ASP A 96 -4.84 6.36 1.27
N LEU A 97 -3.82 7.05 1.81
CA LEU A 97 -2.48 6.49 2.02
C LEU A 97 -2.49 5.42 3.11
N THR A 98 -3.20 5.65 4.22
CA THR A 98 -3.38 4.62 5.27
C THR A 98 -4.02 3.37 4.68
N SER A 99 -5.13 3.51 3.94
CA SER A 99 -5.79 2.37 3.30
C SER A 99 -4.88 1.64 2.30
N PHE A 100 -4.01 2.35 1.59
CA PHE A 100 -3.02 1.75 0.70
C PHE A 100 -2.03 0.87 1.48
N PHE A 101 -1.46 1.38 2.58
CA PHE A 101 -0.52 0.61 3.41
C PHE A 101 -1.20 -0.52 4.19
N ASP A 102 -2.44 -0.34 4.63
CA ASP A 102 -3.22 -1.39 5.28
C ASP A 102 -3.50 -2.57 4.33
N ALA A 103 -3.81 -2.29 3.06
CA ALA A 103 -3.97 -3.33 2.05
C ALA A 103 -2.66 -4.10 1.81
N LEU A 104 -1.53 -3.39 1.69
CA LEU A 104 -0.21 -4.02 1.55
C LEU A 104 0.14 -4.88 2.77
N ARG A 105 -0.02 -4.34 3.98
CA ARG A 105 0.23 -5.05 5.24
C ARG A 105 -0.63 -6.31 5.35
N HIS A 106 -1.91 -6.19 5.03
CA HIS A 106 -2.84 -7.31 5.07
C HIS A 106 -2.38 -8.43 4.13
N ASP A 107 -2.10 -8.12 2.86
CA ASP A 107 -1.80 -9.14 1.86
C ASP A 107 -0.41 -9.76 2.04
N LEU A 108 0.59 -8.98 2.47
CA LEU A 108 1.89 -9.53 2.87
C LEU A 108 1.75 -10.48 4.07
N GLY A 109 0.96 -10.08 5.08
CA GLY A 109 0.66 -10.91 6.24
C GLY A 109 -0.07 -12.20 5.86
N LYS A 110 -1.10 -12.09 5.02
CA LYS A 110 -1.83 -13.25 4.47
C LYS A 110 -0.88 -14.16 3.72
N ALA A 111 -0.07 -13.63 2.81
CA ALA A 111 0.90 -14.41 2.08
C ALA A 111 1.88 -15.14 3.01
N SER A 112 2.32 -14.53 4.11
CA SER A 112 3.22 -15.20 5.07
C SER A 112 2.56 -16.32 5.89
N ALA A 113 1.23 -16.36 5.95
CA ALA A 113 0.47 -17.25 6.83
C ALA A 113 -0.49 -18.20 6.08
N ASP A 114 -0.67 -18.04 4.77
CA ASP A 114 -1.62 -18.83 3.99
C ASP A 114 -1.17 -20.30 3.96
N PRO A 115 -1.97 -21.25 4.49
CA PRO A 115 -1.57 -22.65 4.57
C PRO A 115 -1.37 -23.29 3.19
N ARG A 116 -1.94 -22.72 2.13
CA ARG A 116 -1.76 -23.18 0.75
C ARG A 116 -0.33 -22.96 0.25
N PHE A 117 0.46 -22.10 0.90
CA PHE A 117 1.84 -21.82 0.51
C PHE A 117 2.85 -22.73 1.19
N HIS A 118 2.40 -23.61 2.09
CA HIS A 118 3.21 -24.67 2.70
C HIS A 118 4.52 -24.17 3.33
N TRP A 119 4.47 -22.97 3.95
CA TRP A 119 5.62 -22.42 4.66
C TRP A 119 6.05 -23.34 5.81
N PRO A 120 7.36 -23.45 6.09
CA PRO A 120 7.82 -24.11 7.29
C PRO A 120 7.41 -23.30 8.53
N GLU A 121 7.26 -23.98 9.66
CA GLU A 121 7.17 -23.30 10.95
C GLU A 121 8.49 -22.55 11.23
N ILE A 122 8.39 -21.36 11.82
CA ILE A 122 9.55 -20.56 12.22
C ILE A 122 10.00 -21.06 13.61
N PRO A 123 11.22 -21.61 13.76
CA PRO A 123 11.76 -21.97 15.08
C PRO A 123 11.88 -20.76 16.01
N GLU A 124 11.71 -20.97 17.33
CA GLU A 124 11.78 -19.88 18.33
C GLU A 124 13.12 -19.10 18.30
N ASP A 125 14.23 -19.76 17.96
CA ASP A 125 15.57 -19.19 17.93
C ASP A 125 16.11 -18.93 16.51
N TYR A 126 15.23 -18.99 15.50
CA TYR A 126 15.64 -18.74 14.12
C TYR A 126 16.20 -17.33 13.95
N LYS A 127 17.40 -17.25 13.36
CA LYS A 127 18.04 -16.00 12.95
C LYS A 127 18.22 -16.01 11.45
N ILE A 128 17.92 -14.88 10.82
CA ILE A 128 18.12 -14.72 9.38
C ILE A 128 19.63 -14.83 9.09
N PRO A 129 20.06 -15.77 8.21
CA PRO A 129 21.47 -15.95 7.91
C PRO A 129 22.10 -14.69 7.29
N SER A 130 23.28 -14.30 7.77
CA SER A 130 23.99 -13.08 7.33
C SER A 130 24.28 -13.02 5.82
N LYS A 131 24.37 -14.18 5.15
CA LYS A 131 24.53 -14.27 3.69
C LYS A 131 23.42 -13.56 2.90
N TYR A 132 22.27 -13.32 3.52
CA TYR A 132 21.16 -12.59 2.90
C TYR A 132 21.28 -11.06 3.05
N GLY A 133 22.27 -10.55 3.80
CA GLY A 133 22.51 -9.12 3.97
C GLY A 133 21.37 -8.38 4.68
N PHE A 134 20.48 -9.11 5.37
CA PHE A 134 19.39 -8.55 6.15
C PHE A 134 19.84 -8.38 7.59
N ASP A 135 19.79 -7.14 8.07
CA ASP A 135 20.13 -6.77 9.44
C ASP A 135 18.84 -6.28 10.11
N GLU A 136 18.30 -7.08 11.05
CA GLU A 136 17.16 -6.66 11.86
C GLU A 136 17.60 -5.48 12.73
N LYS A 137 16.96 -4.32 12.51
CA LYS A 137 17.22 -3.10 13.29
C LYS A 137 16.34 -3.02 14.53
#